data_AF-A0AAU0TSQ5-F1
#
_entry.id   AF-A0AAU0TSQ5-F1
#
_cell.length_a   1.000
_cell.length_b   1.000
_cell.length_c   1.000
_cell.angle_alpha   90.00
_cell.angle_beta   90.00
_cell.angle_gamma   90.00
#
_symmetry.space_group_name_H-M   'P 1'
#
loop_
_entity.id
_entity.type
_entity.pdbx_description
1 polymer ?
#
loop_
_entity_poly.entity_id
_entity_poly.type
_entity_poly.pdbx_seq_one_letter_code
_entity_poly.pdbx_strand_id
1 'polypeptide(L)'
;MAKPTTISEINAKYSYTDENPGGKRDAALVSCAQCDDYNELQYIYDKKLLPLVNAGRITKQAAIDALSQSCEELANPRTRVKFYALLTKRLGQTIS
;
A
#
# COMPACT_ATOMS: atom_id res chain seq x y z
N MET A 1 -3.51 5.69 18.33
CA MET A 1 -4.44 5.68 17.17
C MET A 1 -4.90 4.24 16.95
N ALA A 2 -6.17 4.04 16.59
CA ALA A 2 -6.65 2.70 16.24
C ALA A 2 -5.97 2.19 14.95
N LYS A 3 -5.85 0.87 14.81
CA LYS A 3 -5.38 0.26 13.56
C LYS A 3 -6.40 0.54 12.45
N PRO A 4 -5.95 0.91 11.23
CA PRO A 4 -6.88 1.13 10.12
C PRO A 4 -7.53 -0.19 9.70
N THR A 5 -8.80 -0.12 9.32
CA THR A 5 -9.60 -1.22 8.78
C THR A 5 -9.89 -1.03 7.29
N THR A 6 -9.64 0.17 6.77
CA THR A 6 -9.85 0.56 5.37
C THR A 6 -8.63 1.27 4.79
N ILE A 7 -8.51 1.25 3.46
CA ILE A 7 -7.46 1.99 2.75
C ILE A 7 -7.64 3.51 2.92
N SER A 8 -8.87 4.00 2.94
CA SER A 8 -9.17 5.42 3.18
C SER A 8 -8.65 5.91 4.54
N GLU A 9 -8.75 5.09 5.60
CA GLU A 9 -8.17 5.41 6.91
C GLU A 9 -6.63 5.44 6.88
N ILE A 10 -5.99 4.65 6.00
CA ILE A 10 -4.55 4.75 5.77
C ILE A 10 -4.25 6.07 5.05
N ASN A 11 -4.95 6.36 3.94
CA ASN A 11 -4.71 7.57 3.14
C ASN A 11 -4.90 8.85 3.97
N ALA A 12 -5.88 8.89 4.87
CA ALA A 12 -6.12 10.03 5.75
C ALA A 12 -4.93 10.39 6.66
N LYS A 13 -3.97 9.48 6.87
CA LYS A 13 -2.73 9.75 7.61
C LYS A 13 -1.65 10.46 6.79
N TYR A 14 -1.78 10.50 5.46
CA TYR A 14 -0.74 11.00 4.55
C TYR A 14 -1.28 12.11 3.66
N SER A 15 -0.51 13.19 3.51
CA SER A 15 -0.79 14.23 2.54
C SER A 15 -0.06 13.93 1.23
N TYR A 16 -0.71 14.19 0.09
CA TYR A 16 -0.08 14.13 -1.23
C TYR A 16 0.99 15.22 -1.43
N THR A 17 1.07 16.22 -0.53
CA THR A 17 2.11 17.27 -0.55
C THR A 17 3.49 16.80 -0.09
N ASP A 18 3.70 15.49 0.07
CA ASP A 18 5.03 14.89 0.17
C ASP A 18 5.79 15.22 -1.13
N GLU A 19 6.98 15.82 -1.06
CA GLU A 19 7.68 16.64 -2.10
C GLU A 19 7.94 15.99 -3.50
N ASN A 20 7.37 14.83 -3.80
CA ASN A 20 7.44 14.19 -5.11
C ASN A 20 6.04 13.76 -5.59
N PRO A 21 5.39 14.55 -6.47
CA PRO A 21 4.12 14.17 -7.07
C PRO A 21 4.36 12.99 -8.01
N GLY A 22 4.10 11.77 -7.54
CA GLY A 22 4.21 10.56 -8.33
C GLY A 22 3.18 10.54 -9.46
N GLY A 23 3.63 10.83 -10.68
CA GLY A 23 2.82 10.84 -11.89
C GLY A 23 2.10 9.51 -12.14
N LYS A 24 0.92 9.61 -12.75
CA LYS A 24 0.02 8.50 -13.05
C LYS A 24 0.77 7.38 -13.80
N ARG A 25 0.89 6.22 -13.14
CA ARG A 25 1.06 4.87 -13.70
C ARG A 25 2.44 4.34 -14.09
N ASP A 26 3.57 5.00 -13.78
CA ASP A 26 4.89 4.35 -14.02
C ASP A 26 6.04 4.78 -13.10
N ALA A 27 5.77 5.51 -12.02
CA ALA A 27 6.83 5.95 -11.12
C ALA A 27 7.30 4.78 -10.24
N ALA A 28 8.60 4.57 -10.10
CA ALA A 28 9.24 3.56 -9.25
C ALA A 28 8.89 3.66 -7.74
N LEU A 29 7.91 4.52 -7.38
CA LEU A 29 7.53 4.92 -6.04
C LEU A 29 6.07 4.53 -5.76
N VAL A 30 5.76 4.39 -4.47
CA VAL A 30 4.43 4.09 -3.94
C VAL A 30 3.97 5.28 -3.11
N SER A 31 2.83 5.86 -3.48
CA SER A 31 2.14 6.87 -2.67
C SER A 31 1.25 6.17 -1.64
N CYS A 32 1.31 6.63 -0.39
CA CYS A 32 0.38 6.23 0.66
C CYS A 32 -0.81 7.19 0.79
N ALA A 33 -0.77 8.34 0.11
CA ALA A 33 -1.87 9.28 0.00
C ALA A 33 -2.70 9.00 -1.27
N GLN A 34 -3.96 9.44 -1.25
CA GLN A 34 -4.79 9.51 -2.45
C GLN A 34 -4.41 10.73 -3.30
N CYS A 35 -4.35 10.55 -4.62
CA CYS A 35 -4.11 11.61 -5.60
C CYS A 35 -5.29 11.69 -6.57
N ASP A 36 -6.18 12.67 -6.39
CA ASP A 36 -7.39 12.82 -7.21
C ASP A 36 -8.20 11.50 -7.30
N ASP A 37 -8.36 10.98 -8.53
CA ASP A 37 -9.02 9.74 -8.89
C ASP A 37 -8.13 8.50 -8.73
N TYR A 38 -6.85 8.68 -8.40
CA TYR A 38 -5.88 7.61 -8.28
C TYR A 38 -5.50 7.33 -6.83
N ASN A 39 -5.57 6.04 -6.46
CA ASN A 39 -5.13 5.55 -5.16
C ASN A 39 -4.20 4.35 -5.35
N GLU A 40 -2.90 4.57 -5.13
CA GLU A 40 -1.87 3.55 -5.30
C GLU A 40 -2.08 2.36 -4.35
N LEU A 41 -2.50 2.59 -3.10
CA LEU A 41 -2.76 1.51 -2.15
C LEU A 41 -3.96 0.66 -2.59
N GLN A 42 -5.02 1.31 -3.11
CA GLN A 42 -6.17 0.60 -3.69
C GLN A 42 -5.75 -0.22 -4.91
N TYR A 43 -4.93 0.34 -5.80
CA TYR A 43 -4.38 -0.37 -6.94
C TYR A 43 -3.58 -1.61 -6.52
N ILE A 44 -2.67 -1.48 -5.55
CA ILE A 44 -1.87 -2.60 -5.01
C ILE A 44 -2.80 -3.65 -4.40
N TYR A 45 -3.79 -3.21 -3.61
CA TYR A 45 -4.76 -4.12 -3.01
C TYR A 45 -5.51 -4.91 -4.09
N ASP A 46 -6.12 -4.25 -5.06
CA ASP A 46 -6.97 -4.90 -6.07
C ASP A 46 -6.17 -5.81 -7.01
N LYS A 47 -4.95 -5.41 -7.39
CA LYS A 47 -4.14 -6.15 -8.37
C LYS A 47 -3.28 -7.24 -7.76
N LYS A 48 -2.85 -7.09 -6.50
CA LYS A 48 -1.84 -7.98 -5.90
C LYS A 48 -2.36 -8.71 -4.66
N LEU A 49 -3.12 -8.05 -3.80
CA LEU A 49 -3.56 -8.62 -2.51
C LEU A 49 -4.91 -9.33 -2.61
N LEU A 50 -5.86 -8.76 -3.36
CA LEU A 50 -7.20 -9.31 -3.52
C LEU A 50 -7.19 -10.74 -4.09
N PRO A 51 -6.33 -11.12 -5.07
CA PRO A 51 -6.21 -12.52 -5.48
C PRO A 51 -5.80 -13.46 -4.33
N LEU A 52 -4.91 -13.03 -3.44
CA LEU A 52 -4.48 -13.81 -2.27
C LEU A 52 -5.58 -13.91 -1.21
N VAL A 53 -6.36 -12.83 -1.02
CA VAL A 53 -7.54 -12.81 -0.15
C VAL A 53 -8.60 -13.77 -0.66
N ASN A 54 -8.93 -13.69 -1.96
CA ASN A 54 -9.93 -14.55 -2.58
C ASN A 54 -9.51 -16.03 -2.57
N ALA A 55 -8.21 -16.31 -2.64
CA ALA A 55 -7.66 -17.65 -2.48
C ALA A 55 -7.57 -18.12 -1.01
N GLY A 56 -8.00 -17.31 -0.05
CA GLY A 56 -7.95 -17.64 1.39
C GLY A 56 -6.53 -17.70 1.98
N ARG A 57 -5.51 -17.22 1.26
CA ARG A 57 -4.11 -17.25 1.70
C ARG A 57 -3.79 -16.19 2.75
N ILE A 58 -4.48 -15.07 2.68
CA ILE A 58 -4.41 -13.97 3.65
C ILE A 58 -5.82 -13.45 3.93
N THR A 59 -6.03 -12.79 5.07
CA THR A 59 -7.31 -12.10 5.34
C THR A 59 -7.30 -10.70 4.75
N LYS A 60 -8.48 -10.12 4.52
CA LYS A 60 -8.62 -8.71 4.15
C LYS A 60 -7.91 -7.79 5.17
N GLN A 61 -8.09 -8.05 6.46
CA GLN A 61 -7.46 -7.23 7.49
C GLN A 61 -5.93 -7.37 7.48
N ALA A 62 -5.38 -8.56 7.24
CA ALA A 62 -3.94 -8.75 7.09
C ALA A 62 -3.37 -7.94 5.92
N ALA A 63 -4.10 -7.86 4.80
CA ALA A 63 -3.73 -7.03 3.66
C ALA A 63 -3.73 -5.53 4.02
N ILE A 64 -4.76 -5.04 4.72
CA ILE A 64 -4.84 -3.63 5.18
C ILE A 64 -3.72 -3.31 6.17
N ASP A 65 -3.49 -4.18 7.17
CA ASP A 65 -2.42 -4.02 8.16
C ASP A 65 -1.05 -3.95 7.47
N ALA A 66 -0.79 -4.84 6.51
CA ALA A 66 0.48 -4.85 5.78
C ALA A 66 0.69 -3.58 4.95
N LEU A 67 -0.36 -3.04 4.31
CA LEU A 67 -0.30 -1.76 3.61
C LEU A 67 0.01 -0.60 4.56
N SER A 68 -0.72 -0.48 5.68
CA SER A 68 -0.51 0.59 6.67
C SER A 68 0.91 0.54 7.23
N GLN A 69 1.36 -0.64 7.65
CA GLN A 69 2.70 -0.81 8.22
C GLN A 69 3.80 -0.52 7.22
N SER A 70 3.61 -0.86 5.94
CA SER A 70 4.58 -0.53 4.90
C SER A 70 4.67 0.97 4.64
N CYS A 71 3.55 1.69 4.76
CA CYS A 71 3.52 3.15 4.70
C CYS A 71 4.18 3.82 5.91
N GLU A 72 4.05 3.21 7.09
CA GLU A 72 4.63 3.70 8.36
C GLU A 72 6.15 3.42 8.46
N GLU A 73 6.61 2.26 7.99
CA GLU A 73 8.03 1.85 8.11
C GLU A 73 8.93 2.45 7.03
N LEU A 74 8.42 2.62 5.80
CA LEU A 74 9.22 3.19 4.72
C LEU A 74 9.11 4.71 4.72
N ALA A 75 10.25 5.37 4.90
CA ALA A 75 10.37 6.81 4.70
C ALA A 75 10.06 7.20 3.24
N ASN A 76 9.50 8.39 3.04
CA ASN A 76 9.33 8.95 1.70
C ASN A 76 10.69 9.39 1.14
N PRO A 77 11.06 9.11 -0.13
CA PRO A 77 10.30 8.37 -1.16
C PRO A 77 10.28 6.85 -0.95
N ARG A 78 9.09 6.26 -1.01
CA ARG A 78 8.88 4.81 -0.86
C ARG A 78 9.02 4.12 -2.20
N THR A 79 10.14 3.44 -2.46
CA THR A 79 10.31 2.68 -3.71
C THR A 79 9.38 1.46 -3.75
N ARG A 80 8.77 1.17 -4.90
CA ARG A 80 7.89 0.01 -5.11
C ARG A 80 8.58 -1.31 -4.80
N VAL A 81 9.87 -1.45 -5.13
CA VAL A 81 10.68 -2.63 -4.80
C VAL A 81 10.73 -2.87 -3.29
N LYS A 82 11.11 -1.87 -2.50
CA LYS A 82 11.13 -1.99 -1.03
C LYS A 82 9.74 -2.21 -0.47
N PHE A 83 8.72 -1.55 -1.04
CA PHE A 83 7.34 -1.70 -0.61
C PHE A 83 6.85 -3.15 -0.80
N TYR A 84 7.04 -3.74 -1.98
CA TYR A 84 6.64 -5.13 -2.26
C TYR A 84 7.48 -6.16 -1.52
N ALA A 85 8.77 -5.90 -1.30
CA ALA A 85 9.61 -6.73 -0.44
C ALA A 85 9.07 -6.76 1.00
N LEU A 86 8.63 -5.60 1.52
CA LEU A 86 8.07 -5.52 2.86
C LEU A 86 6.69 -6.20 2.96
N LEU A 87 5.81 -6.02 1.97
CA LEU A 87 4.55 -6.76 1.90
C LEU A 87 4.78 -8.27 1.85
N THR A 88 5.74 -8.72 1.02
CA THR A 88 6.11 -10.14 0.90
C THR A 88 6.57 -10.70 2.23
N LYS A 89 7.47 -9.98 2.92
CA LYS A 89 7.97 -10.36 4.24
C LYS A 89 6.84 -10.43 5.28
N ARG A 90 5.91 -9.47 5.27
CA ARG A 90 4.81 -9.38 6.25
C ARG A 90 3.74 -10.44 6.05
N LEU A 91 3.43 -10.75 4.80
CA LEU A 91 2.34 -11.66 4.46
C LEU A 91 2.81 -13.11 4.25
N GLY A 92 4.12 -13.34 4.12
CA GLY A 92 4.67 -14.66 3.77
C GLY A 92 4.22 -15.14 2.39
N GLN A 93 3.86 -14.20 1.50
CA GLN A 93 3.37 -14.47 0.14
C GLN A 93 4.16 -13.64 -0.85
N THR A 94 4.57 -14.21 -1.98
CA THR A 94 5.29 -13.48 -3.02
C THR A 94 4.41 -12.40 -3.64
N ILE A 95 4.87 -11.15 -3.59
CA ILE A 95 4.23 -10.01 -4.26
C ILE A 95 5.20 -9.43 -5.28
N SER A 96 4.77 -9.40 -6.54
CA SER A 96 5.50 -8.86 -7.70
C SER A 96 4.61 -7.94 -8.50
#